data_AF-A0A381PGI1-F1
#
_entry.id   AF-A0A381PGI1-F1
#
_cell.length_a   1.000
_cell.length_b   1.000
_cell.length_c   1.000
_cell.angle_alpha   90.00
_cell.angle_beta   90.00
_cell.angle_gamma   90.00
#
_symmetry.space_group_name_H-M   'P 1'
#
loop_
_entity.id
_entity.type
_entity.pdbx_description
1 polymer ?
#
loop_
_entity_poly.entity_id
_entity_poly.type
_entity_poly.pdbx_seq_one_letter_code
_entity_poly.pdbx_strand_id
1 'polypeptide(L)' 'MKREHYSVNTERAYSDWIKQFVKFHCLQARESLFVEAENKVEKFLTYLATERDVSASTQNQAFNALVFL' A
#
# COMPACT_ATOMS: atom_id res chain seq x y z
N MET A 1 -10.38 2.06 9.43
CA MET A 1 -10.49 0.60 9.32
C MET A 1 -10.88 0.05 10.69
N LYS A 2 -12.14 0.25 11.12
CA LYS A 2 -12.53 0.14 12.54
C LYS A 2 -12.73 -1.29 13.10
N ARG A 3 -12.31 -2.36 12.42
CA ARG A 3 -12.82 -3.73 12.70
C ARG A 3 -11.81 -4.73 13.27
N GLU A 4 -10.53 -4.40 13.32
CA GLU A 4 -9.51 -5.25 13.93
C GLU A 4 -8.76 -4.34 14.91
N HIS A 5 -8.41 -4.84 16.11
CA HIS A 5 -7.86 -4.08 17.25
C HIS A 5 -6.48 -3.42 17.02
N TYR A 6 -6.22 -2.90 15.82
CA TYR A 6 -5.02 -2.16 15.49
C TYR A 6 -4.99 -0.82 16.21
N SER A 7 -3.77 -0.41 16.56
CA SER A 7 -3.56 0.93 17.09
C SER A 7 -3.98 1.98 16.06
N VAL A 8 -4.42 3.16 16.54
CA VAL A 8 -4.74 4.31 15.68
C VAL A 8 -3.56 4.67 14.75
N ASN A 9 -2.33 4.45 15.22
CA ASN A 9 -1.12 4.70 14.44
C ASN A 9 -0.98 3.71 13.28
N THR A 10 -1.29 2.43 13.50
CA THR A 10 -1.28 1.40 12.45
C THR A 10 -2.36 1.68 11.40
N GLU A 11 -3.58 2.03 11.82
CA GLU A 11 -4.65 2.39 10.88
C GLU A 11 -4.28 3.61 10.02
N ARG A 12 -3.64 4.62 10.63
CA ARG A 12 -3.17 5.81 9.92
C ARG A 12 -2.08 5.44 8.92
N ALA A 13 -1.07 4.68 9.35
CA ALA A 13 0.01 4.23 8.48
C ALA A 13 -0.52 3.43 7.28
N TYR A 14 -1.46 2.51 7.50
CA TYR A 14 -2.06 1.72 6.43
C TYR A 14 -2.84 2.60 5.45
N SER A 15 -3.64 3.53 5.98
CA SER A 15 -4.38 4.49 5.15
C SER A 15 -3.46 5.33 4.28
N ASP A 16 -2.29 5.71 4.79
CA ASP A 16 -1.32 6.52 4.05
C ASP A 16 -0.57 5.71 3.00
N TRP A 17 -0.30 4.41 3.23
CA TRP A 17 0.23 3.51 2.21
C TRP A 17 -0.77 3.27 1.08
N ILE A 18 -2.05 3.05 1.41
CA ILE A 18 -3.11 2.87 0.41
C ILE A 18 -3.26 4.12 -0.46
N LYS A 19 -3.23 5.32 0.12
CA LYS A 19 -3.25 6.58 -0.64
C LYS A 19 -2.06 6.71 -1.58
N GLN A 20 -0.86 6.37 -1.11
CA GLN A 20 0.35 6.41 -1.94
C GLN A 20 0.27 5.41 -3.10
N PHE A 21 -0.26 4.21 -2.85
CA PHE A 21 -0.48 3.20 -3.89
C PHE A 21 -1.46 3.67 -4.98
N VAL A 22 -2.62 4.21 -4.57
CA VAL A 22 -3.61 4.79 -5.49
C VAL A 22 -3.01 5.91 -6.32
N LYS A 23 -2.22 6.80 -5.68
CA LYS A 23 -1.55 7.90 -6.35
C LYS A 23 -0.47 7.44 -7.33
N PHE A 24 0.33 6.44 -6.95
CA PHE A 24 1.40 5.90 -7.79
C PHE A 24 0.86 5.28 -9.08
N HIS A 25 -0.27 4.56 -8.99
CA HIS A 25 -0.93 3.93 -10.15
C HIS A 25 -1.94 4.84 -10.85
N CYS A 26 -2.09 6.09 -10.40
CA CYS A 26 -3.06 7.07 -10.94
C CYS A 26 -4.49 6.51 -11.08
N LEU A 27 -4.92 5.65 -10.14
CA LEU A 27 -6.19 4.94 -10.25
C LEU A 27 -7.37 5.91 -10.17
N GLN A 28 -8.22 5.91 -11.19
CA GLN A 28 -9.40 6.78 -11.29
C GLN A 28 -10.68 6.09 -10.83
N ALA A 29 -10.69 4.76 -10.79
CA ALA A 29 -11.85 3.95 -10.46
C ALA A 29 -11.46 2.83 -9.47
N ARG A 30 -12.42 2.40 -8.64
CA ARG A 30 -12.17 1.41 -7.58
C ARG A 30 -11.88 0.04 -8.17
N GLU A 31 -12.54 -0.29 -9.27
CA GLU A 31 -12.40 -1.54 -10.00
C GLU A 31 -10.96 -1.70 -10.54
N SER A 32 -10.31 -0.58 -10.86
CA SER A 32 -8.92 -0.56 -11.28
C SER A 32 -7.93 -1.00 -10.19
N LEU A 33 -8.34 -1.07 -8.91
CA LEU A 33 -7.50 -1.67 -7.86
C LEU A 33 -7.32 -3.18 -8.06
N PHE A 34 -8.36 -3.86 -8.56
CA PHE A 34 -8.40 -5.33 -8.63
C PHE A 34 -7.89 -5.89 -9.96
N VAL A 35 -7.87 -5.07 -11.01
CA VAL A 35 -7.27 -5.45 -12.30
C VAL A 35 -5.74 -5.50 -12.15
N GLU A 36 -5.14 -6.68 -12.39
CA GLU A 36 -3.69 -6.90 -12.28
C GLU A 36 -3.11 -6.48 -10.92
N ALA A 37 -3.83 -6.79 -9.84
CA ALA A 37 -3.47 -6.37 -8.48
C ALA A 37 -2.05 -6.80 -8.08
N GLU A 38 -1.64 -8.04 -8.35
CA GLU A 38 -0.30 -8.55 -8.03
C GLU A 38 0.81 -7.74 -8.71
N ASN A 39 0.70 -7.51 -10.03
CA ASN A 39 1.65 -6.69 -10.79
C ASN A 39 1.74 -5.27 -10.24
N LYS A 40 0.61 -4.69 -9.82
CA LYS A 40 0.57 -3.34 -9.23
C LYS A 40 1.25 -3.29 -7.87
N VAL A 41 1.03 -4.29 -7.03
CA VAL A 41 1.67 -4.43 -5.73
C VAL A 41 3.18 -4.57 -5.92
N GLU A 42 3.63 -5.48 -6.78
CA GLU A 42 5.06 -5.69 -7.06
C GLU A 42 5.74 -4.41 -7.56
N LYS A 43 5.17 -3.73 -8.55
CA LYS A 43 5.70 -2.46 -9.08
C LYS A 43 5.82 -1.39 -8.00
N PHE A 44 4.81 -1.29 -7.13
CA PHE A 44 4.83 -0.31 -6.05
C PHE A 44 5.88 -0.63 -4.99
N LEU A 45 6.01 -1.90 -4.59
CA LEU A 45 7.02 -2.31 -3.62
C LEU A 45 8.44 -2.15 -4.17
N THR A 46 8.65 -2.44 -5.46
CA THR A 46 9.92 -2.19 -6.14
C THR A 46 10.25 -0.70 -6.16
N TYR A 47 9.29 0.15 -6.54
CA TYR A 47 9.45 1.61 -6.47
C TYR A 47 9.84 2.10 -5.06
N LEU A 48 9.22 1.54 -4.02
CA LEU A 48 9.56 1.91 -2.64
C LEU A 48 11.01 1.54 -2.30
N ALA A 49 11.48 0.37 -2.74
CA ALA A 49 12.84 -0.08 -2.48
C ALA A 49 13.90 0.66 -3.31
N THR A 50 13.63 0.92 -4.60
CA THR A 50 14.65 1.46 -5.52
C THR A 50 14.65 2.98 -5.57
N GLU A 51 13.47 3.62 -5.68
CA GLU A 51 13.37 5.06 -5.89
C GLU A 51 13.20 5.83 -4.58
N ARG A 52 12.58 5.20 -3.58
CA ARG A 52 12.31 5.82 -2.28
C ARG A 52 13.27 5.36 -1.18
N ASP A 53 14.14 4.40 -1.50
CA ASP A 53 15.17 3.86 -0.61
C ASP A 53 14.64 3.53 0.80
N VAL A 54 13.42 2.98 0.87
CA VAL A 54 12.81 2.65 2.17
C VAL A 54 13.41 1.36 2.72
N SER A 55 13.51 1.28 4.05
CA SER A 55 13.95 0.04 4.70
C SER A 55 13.02 -1.14 4.38
N ALA A 56 13.55 -2.36 4.43
CA ALA A 56 12.75 -3.58 4.27
C ALA A 56 11.57 -3.66 5.27
N SER A 57 11.75 -3.16 6.50
CA SER A 57 10.68 -3.08 7.50
C SER A 57 9.57 -2.08 7.12
N THR A 58 9.92 -1.01 6.42
CA THR A 58 8.96 -0.02 5.90
C THR A 58 8.23 -0.56 4.68
N GLN A 59 8.95 -1.24 3.78
CA GLN A 59 8.37 -1.94 2.63
C GLN A 59 7.36 -3.01 3.10
N ASN A 60 7.68 -3.79 4.14
CA ASN A 60 6.76 -4.77 4.71
C ASN A 60 5.51 -4.14 5.33
N GLN A 61 5.62 -2.95 5.94
CA GLN A 61 4.43 -2.23 6.43
C GLN A 61 3.53 -1.79 5.27
N ALA A 62 4.12 -1.35 4.15
CA ALA A 62 3.35 -1.02 2.95
C ALA A 62 2.68 -2.27 2.34
N PHE A 63 3.39 -3.40 2.26
CA PHE A 63 2.82 -4.66 1.80
C PHE A 63 1.64 -5.11 2.66
N ASN A 64 1.81 -5.15 3.99
CA ASN A 64 0.74 -5.54 4.91
C ASN A 64 -0.48 -4.62 4.81
N ALA A 65 -0.27 -3.32 4.57
CA ALA A 65 -1.37 -2.38 4.35
C ALA A 65 -2.16 -2.67 3.07
N LEU A 66 -1.50 -3.16 2.01
CA LEU A 66 -2.13 -3.51 0.74
C LEU A 66 -2.84 -4.86 0.79
N VAL A 67 -2.29 -5.85 1.51
CA VAL A 67 -2.93 -7.16 1.71
C VAL A 67 -4.18 -7.07 2.59
N PHE A 68 -4.24 -6.08 3.48
CA PHE A 68 -5.39 -5.88 4.37
C PHE A 68 -6.60 -5.21 3.67
N LEU A 69 -6.45 -4.72 2.43
CA LEU A 69 -7.51 -4.03 1.66
C LEU A 69 -8.43 -5.03 0.93
#